data_AF-A0A7V8RGB9-F1
#
_entry.id   AF-A0A7V8RGB9-F1
#
_cell.length_a   1.000
_cell.length_b   1.000
_cell.length_c   1.000
_cell.angle_alpha   90.00
_cell.angle_beta   90.00
_cell.angle_gamma   90.00
#
_symmetry.space_group_name_H-M   'P 1'
#
loop_
_entity.id
_entity.type
_entity.pdbx_description
1 polymer ?
#
loop_
_entity_poly.entity_id
_entity_poly.type
_entity_poly.pdbx_seq_one_letter_code
_entity_poly.pdbx_strand_id
1 'polypeptide(L)'
;MLTYSPEKFASLYATDLGQRIWAFLAQPENVARLETASELGKPAVEGLGEQLLAEFREDVLVDRVKQMVGHMVRQILEQRDWVLDQSDVKVQSVPFSKAARYRRPDWITFHAFRNTTDPRDVVITDRRQNPQLPGDARWSYYATFASPLKAAVAFGVGDIKQLRQQVHTQGFRRVRVERMLRRA
;
A
#
# COMPACT_ATOMS: atom_id res chain seq x y z
N MET A 1 9.81 -20.36 -4.51
CA MET A 1 10.10 -19.78 -5.83
C MET A 1 8.78 -19.34 -6.41
N LEU A 2 8.66 -18.13 -6.97
CA LEU A 2 7.41 -17.64 -7.55
C LEU A 2 7.14 -18.34 -8.88
N THR A 3 5.88 -18.68 -9.14
CA THR A 3 5.47 -19.35 -10.39
C THR A 3 4.45 -18.52 -11.14
N TYR A 4 4.65 -18.29 -12.44
CA TYR A 4 3.70 -17.54 -13.26
C TYR A 4 2.82 -18.48 -14.10
N SER A 5 1.51 -18.27 -14.03
CA SER A 5 0.53 -18.86 -14.95
C SER A 5 0.10 -17.78 -15.96
N PRO A 6 0.52 -17.82 -17.23
CA PRO A 6 0.31 -16.71 -18.15
C PRO A 6 -1.12 -16.60 -18.70
N GLU A 7 -1.91 -17.67 -18.68
CA GLU A 7 -3.30 -17.70 -19.18
C GLU A 7 -3.44 -17.02 -20.56
N LYS A 8 -4.29 -15.99 -20.68
CA LYS A 8 -4.52 -15.19 -21.89
C LYS A 8 -3.29 -14.42 -22.40
N PHE A 9 -2.19 -14.41 -21.66
CA PHE A 9 -0.91 -13.81 -22.05
C PHE A 9 0.13 -14.85 -22.48
N ALA A 10 -0.22 -16.13 -22.64
CA ALA A 10 0.72 -17.20 -22.97
C ALA A 10 1.63 -16.89 -24.17
N SER A 11 1.06 -16.37 -25.26
CA SER A 11 1.85 -16.00 -26.46
C SER A 11 2.83 -14.86 -26.19
N LEU A 12 2.42 -13.83 -25.45
CA LEU A 12 3.30 -12.72 -25.08
C LEU A 12 4.36 -13.15 -24.07
N TYR A 13 4.01 -13.99 -23.10
CA TYR A 13 4.94 -14.52 -22.12
C TYR A 13 6.00 -15.44 -22.74
N ALA A 14 5.66 -16.17 -23.82
CA ALA A 14 6.60 -17.03 -24.54
C ALA A 14 7.74 -16.25 -25.24
N THR A 15 7.60 -14.93 -25.40
CA THR A 15 8.67 -14.07 -25.94
C THR A 15 9.77 -13.79 -24.91
N ASP A 16 10.97 -13.47 -25.40
CA ASP A 16 12.09 -13.06 -24.55
C ASP A 16 11.73 -11.88 -23.62
N LEU A 17 10.98 -10.90 -24.15
CA LEU A 17 10.49 -9.76 -23.37
C LEU A 17 9.61 -10.22 -22.21
N GLY A 18 8.63 -11.10 -22.48
CA GLY A 18 7.70 -11.59 -21.46
C GLY A 18 8.40 -12.35 -20.34
N GLN A 19 9.37 -13.20 -20.67
CA GLN A 19 10.16 -13.93 -19.69
C GLN A 19 11.07 -13.00 -18.87
N ARG A 20 11.72 -12.03 -19.52
CA ARG A 20 12.56 -11.03 -18.84
C ARG A 20 11.76 -10.16 -17.86
N ILE A 21 10.56 -9.74 -18.25
CA ILE A 21 9.67 -8.98 -17.36
C ILE A 21 9.32 -9.81 -16.12
N TRP A 22 8.94 -11.08 -16.29
CA TRP A 22 8.65 -11.94 -15.14
C TRP A 22 9.88 -12.10 -14.23
N ALA A 23 11.03 -12.41 -14.81
CA ALA A 23 12.29 -12.55 -14.06
C ALA A 23 12.63 -11.28 -13.28
N PHE A 24 12.46 -10.11 -13.90
CA PHE A 24 12.64 -8.81 -13.27
C PHE A 24 11.66 -8.59 -12.11
N LEU A 25 10.36 -8.78 -12.32
CA LEU A 25 9.35 -8.57 -11.28
C LEU A 25 9.51 -9.51 -10.08
N ALA A 26 9.98 -10.74 -10.34
CA ALA A 26 10.19 -11.77 -9.33
C ALA A 26 11.47 -11.57 -8.49
N GLN A 27 12.33 -10.60 -8.83
CA GLN A 27 13.50 -10.26 -8.01
C GLN A 27 13.07 -9.82 -6.60
N PRO A 28 13.76 -10.27 -5.54
CA PRO A 28 13.39 -9.96 -4.15
C PRO A 28 13.18 -8.46 -3.88
N GLU A 29 14.05 -7.61 -4.41
CA GLU A 29 13.99 -6.16 -4.29
C GLU A 29 12.74 -5.57 -4.97
N ASN A 30 12.33 -6.10 -6.11
CA ASN A 30 11.16 -5.61 -6.84
C ASN A 30 9.88 -6.08 -6.19
N VAL A 31 9.85 -7.32 -5.69
CA VAL A 31 8.77 -7.80 -4.84
C VAL A 31 8.63 -6.92 -3.60
N ALA A 32 9.73 -6.59 -2.91
CA ALA A 32 9.70 -5.71 -1.75
C ALA A 32 9.15 -4.30 -2.07
N ARG A 33 9.43 -3.75 -3.27
CA ARG A 33 8.85 -2.48 -3.73
C ARG A 33 7.33 -2.58 -3.97
N LEU A 34 6.86 -3.66 -4.58
CA LEU A 34 5.42 -3.92 -4.79
C LEU A 34 4.68 -4.04 -3.44
N GLU A 35 5.27 -4.77 -2.49
CA GLU A 35 4.73 -4.91 -1.13
C GLU A 35 4.73 -3.56 -0.42
N THR A 36 5.81 -2.78 -0.51
CA THR A 36 5.91 -1.45 0.10
C THR A 36 4.87 -0.48 -0.45
N ALA A 37 4.64 -0.44 -1.77
CA ALA A 37 3.58 0.38 -2.36
C ALA A 37 2.19 -0.03 -1.81
N SER A 38 1.95 -1.34 -1.70
CA SER A 38 0.70 -1.90 -1.16
C SER A 38 0.54 -1.57 0.34
N GLU A 39 1.60 -1.68 1.13
CA GLU A 39 1.68 -1.20 2.52
C GLU A 39 1.34 0.29 2.64
N LEU A 40 1.74 1.12 1.69
CA LEU A 40 1.40 2.55 1.71
C LEU A 40 -0.03 2.86 1.22
N GLY A 41 -0.80 1.83 0.86
CA GLY A 41 -2.14 1.97 0.30
C GLY A 41 -2.14 2.57 -1.11
N LYS A 42 -1.03 2.39 -1.84
CA LYS A 42 -0.87 2.79 -3.24
C LYS A 42 -1.08 1.58 -4.16
N PRO A 43 -1.38 1.80 -5.45
CA PRO A 43 -1.35 0.72 -6.43
C PRO A 43 0.04 0.07 -6.47
N ALA A 44 0.10 -1.25 -6.50
CA ALA A 44 1.36 -1.97 -6.29
C ALA A 44 2.44 -1.59 -7.32
N VAL A 45 2.06 -1.46 -8.59
CA VAL A 45 2.98 -1.12 -9.69
C VAL A 45 3.58 0.29 -9.57
N GLU A 46 3.04 1.19 -8.74
CA GLU A 46 3.66 2.49 -8.49
C GLU A 46 5.06 2.34 -7.89
N GLY A 47 5.32 1.27 -7.13
CA GLY A 47 6.63 0.98 -6.56
C GLY A 47 7.71 0.63 -7.59
N LEU A 48 7.33 0.36 -8.85
CA LEU A 48 8.22 -0.13 -9.90
C LEU A 48 8.18 0.69 -11.20
N GLY A 49 7.36 1.75 -11.29
CA GLY A 49 7.15 2.47 -12.55
C GLY A 49 8.45 2.95 -13.20
N GLU A 50 9.34 3.55 -12.40
CA GLU A 50 10.65 4.05 -12.87
C GLU A 50 11.59 2.91 -13.27
N GLN A 51 11.67 1.84 -12.48
CA GLN A 51 12.58 0.73 -12.73
C GLN A 51 12.16 -0.06 -13.98
N LEU A 52 10.85 -0.22 -14.20
CA LEU A 52 10.31 -0.81 -15.43
C LEU A 52 10.68 0.01 -16.66
N LEU A 53 10.59 1.34 -16.58
CA LEU A 53 10.98 2.23 -17.68
C LEU A 53 12.50 2.24 -17.91
N ALA A 54 13.29 2.15 -16.84
CA ALA A 54 14.75 2.09 -16.94
C ALA A 54 15.22 0.81 -17.66
N GLU A 55 14.63 -0.34 -17.32
CA GLU A 55 15.01 -1.66 -17.85
C GLU A 55 14.41 -1.96 -19.23
N PHE A 56 13.13 -1.67 -19.44
CA PHE A 56 12.38 -2.09 -20.64
C PHE A 56 12.03 -0.94 -21.59
N ARG A 57 12.34 0.31 -21.21
CA ARG A 57 12.11 1.50 -22.03
C ARG A 57 10.70 1.57 -22.62
N GLU A 58 10.58 1.64 -23.94
CA GLU A 58 9.31 1.81 -24.65
C GLU A 58 8.48 0.52 -24.74
N ASP A 59 9.09 -0.65 -24.54
CA ASP A 59 8.37 -1.93 -24.59
C ASP A 59 7.27 -2.00 -23.51
N VAL A 60 7.53 -1.43 -22.33
CA VAL A 60 6.54 -1.38 -21.23
C VAL A 60 5.46 -0.31 -21.45
N LEU A 61 5.58 0.52 -22.49
CA LEU A 61 4.53 1.47 -22.87
C LEU A 61 3.41 0.81 -23.67
N VAL A 62 3.64 -0.39 -24.23
CA VAL A 62 2.62 -1.15 -24.97
C VAL A 62 1.52 -1.63 -24.03
N ASP A 63 0.26 -1.34 -24.36
CA ASP A 63 -0.88 -1.63 -23.48
C ASP A 63 -1.03 -3.11 -23.12
N ARG A 64 -0.77 -4.00 -24.09
CA ARG A 64 -0.83 -5.45 -23.82
C ARG A 64 0.27 -5.90 -22.85
N VAL A 65 1.45 -5.27 -22.90
CA VAL A 65 2.55 -5.51 -21.96
C VAL A 65 2.17 -5.01 -20.57
N LYS A 66 1.61 -3.81 -20.45
CA LYS A 66 1.11 -3.28 -19.16
C LYS A 66 0.05 -4.18 -18.52
N GLN A 67 -0.88 -4.69 -19.32
CA GLN A 67 -1.90 -5.64 -18.85
C GLN A 67 -1.26 -6.92 -18.31
N MET A 68 -0.25 -7.45 -19.01
CA MET A 68 0.51 -8.62 -18.56
C MET A 68 1.30 -8.33 -17.29
N VAL A 69 1.95 -7.17 -17.17
CA VAL A 69 2.65 -6.76 -15.94
C VAL A 69 1.68 -6.69 -14.76
N GLY A 70 0.50 -6.08 -14.95
CA GLY A 70 -0.53 -6.05 -13.91
C GLY A 70 -0.98 -7.46 -13.49
N HIS A 71 -1.10 -8.37 -14.46
CA HIS A 71 -1.45 -9.78 -14.22
C HIS A 71 -0.35 -10.54 -13.46
N MET A 72 0.93 -10.35 -13.84
CA MET A 72 2.09 -10.92 -13.14
C MET A 72 2.16 -10.41 -11.70
N VAL A 73 2.02 -9.09 -11.49
CA VAL A 73 2.04 -8.48 -10.15
C VAL A 73 0.90 -9.02 -9.28
N ARG A 74 -0.29 -9.25 -9.84
CA ARG A 74 -1.39 -9.92 -9.11
C ARG A 74 -0.95 -11.28 -8.58
N GLN A 75 -0.41 -12.14 -9.44
CA GLN A 75 0.00 -13.49 -9.04
C GLN A 75 1.15 -13.50 -8.04
N ILE A 76 2.12 -12.58 -8.18
CA ILE A 76 3.20 -12.40 -7.21
C ILE A 76 2.63 -12.06 -5.84
N LEU A 77 1.73 -11.08 -5.76
CA LEU A 77 1.17 -10.62 -4.50
C LEU A 77 0.24 -11.66 -3.87
N GLU A 78 -0.57 -12.36 -4.67
CA GLU A 78 -1.42 -13.47 -4.19
C GLU A 78 -0.60 -14.62 -3.61
N GLN A 79 0.51 -15.02 -4.26
CA GLN A 79 1.46 -16.00 -3.72
C GLN A 79 2.19 -15.53 -2.46
N ARG A 80 2.10 -14.23 -2.15
CA ARG A 80 2.69 -13.61 -0.97
C ARG A 80 1.60 -13.26 0.06
N ASP A 81 0.41 -13.84 -0.03
CA ASP A 81 -0.74 -13.65 0.86
C ASP A 81 -1.33 -12.23 0.90
N TRP A 82 -1.21 -11.50 -0.21
CA TRP A 82 -1.94 -10.26 -0.42
C TRP A 82 -3.25 -10.55 -1.16
N VAL A 83 -4.27 -9.75 -0.87
CA VAL A 83 -5.56 -9.81 -1.55
C VAL A 83 -5.85 -8.51 -2.28
N LEU A 84 -6.54 -8.62 -3.40
CA LEU A 84 -7.03 -7.46 -4.15
C LEU A 84 -7.95 -6.62 -3.24
N ASP A 85 -7.63 -5.35 -3.10
CA ASP A 85 -8.43 -4.40 -2.32
C ASP A 85 -9.27 -3.52 -3.24
N GLN A 86 -8.65 -2.96 -4.27
CA GLN A 86 -9.34 -2.09 -5.23
C GLN A 86 -8.68 -2.15 -6.60
N SER A 87 -9.49 -2.30 -7.65
CA SER A 87 -9.07 -2.20 -9.05
C SER A 87 -9.23 -0.77 -9.58
N ASP A 88 -8.60 -0.49 -10.73
CA ASP A 88 -8.76 0.78 -11.47
C ASP A 88 -8.43 2.06 -10.69
N VAL A 89 -7.50 1.97 -9.74
CA VAL A 89 -7.04 3.12 -8.97
C VAL A 89 -6.11 3.96 -9.85
N LYS A 90 -6.39 5.27 -9.95
CA LYS A 90 -5.58 6.21 -10.72
C LYS A 90 -4.14 6.25 -10.19
N VAL A 91 -3.19 6.05 -11.10
CA VAL A 91 -1.76 6.15 -10.84
C VAL A 91 -1.27 7.53 -11.29
N GLN A 92 -0.37 8.14 -10.52
CA GLN A 92 0.18 9.48 -10.81
C GLN A 92 1.53 9.45 -11.55
N SER A 93 1.98 8.27 -11.97
CA SER A 93 3.25 8.04 -12.65
C SER A 93 3.07 7.28 -13.97
N VAL A 94 4.08 7.29 -14.82
CA VAL A 94 4.18 6.40 -15.98
C VAL A 94 4.86 5.08 -15.56
N PRO A 95 4.62 3.95 -16.26
CA PRO A 95 3.89 3.79 -17.52
C PRO A 95 2.38 3.51 -17.37
N PHE A 96 1.86 3.41 -16.14
CA PHE A 96 0.49 2.99 -15.86
C PHE A 96 -0.44 4.18 -15.59
N SER A 97 -1.61 4.23 -16.22
CA SER A 97 -2.62 5.24 -15.88
C SER A 97 -3.50 4.82 -14.70
N LYS A 98 -3.75 3.52 -14.58
CA LYS A 98 -4.52 2.89 -13.51
C LYS A 98 -3.92 1.55 -13.15
N ALA A 99 -4.08 1.14 -11.90
CA ALA A 99 -3.65 -0.17 -11.43
C ALA A 99 -4.41 -0.63 -10.18
N ALA A 100 -4.12 -1.86 -9.76
CA ALA A 100 -4.72 -2.48 -8.58
C ALA A 100 -3.96 -2.13 -7.30
N ARG A 101 -4.70 -1.89 -6.22
CA ARG A 101 -4.23 -1.82 -4.84
C ARG A 101 -4.50 -3.15 -4.15
N TYR A 102 -3.59 -3.53 -3.27
CA TYR A 102 -3.66 -4.76 -2.48
C TYR A 102 -3.59 -4.45 -0.99
N ARG A 103 -4.12 -5.36 -0.19
CA ARG A 103 -4.06 -5.30 1.28
C ARG A 103 -3.78 -6.70 1.83
N ARG A 104 -3.40 -6.79 3.10
CA ARG A 104 -3.42 -8.08 3.81
C ARG A 104 -4.82 -8.40 4.33
N PRO A 105 -5.26 -9.67 4.33
CA PRO A 105 -6.57 -10.07 4.81
C PRO A 105 -6.84 -9.68 6.27
N ASP A 106 -5.83 -9.79 7.13
CA ASP A 106 -5.87 -9.59 8.57
C ASP A 106 -5.82 -8.11 9.00
N TRP A 107 -5.58 -7.20 8.06
CA TRP A 107 -5.53 -5.78 8.37
C TRP A 107 -6.87 -5.21 8.78
N ILE A 108 -6.80 -4.33 9.78
CA ILE A 108 -7.92 -3.61 10.35
C ILE A 108 -7.77 -2.14 10.01
N THR A 109 -8.86 -1.55 9.57
CA THR A 109 -8.91 -0.12 9.27
C THR A 109 -9.03 0.67 10.56
N PHE A 110 -8.08 1.58 10.75
CA PHE A 110 -8.07 2.58 11.80
C PHE A 110 -8.30 3.97 11.23
N HIS A 111 -8.82 4.85 12.07
CA HIS A 111 -9.09 6.25 11.78
C HIS A 111 -8.37 7.12 12.80
N ALA A 112 -7.61 8.08 12.30
CA ALA A 112 -6.89 9.05 13.11
C ALA A 112 -7.63 10.38 13.11
N PHE A 113 -7.74 10.98 14.28
CA PHE A 113 -8.32 12.30 14.53
C PHE A 113 -7.26 13.18 15.19
N ARG A 114 -7.09 14.41 14.72
CA ARG A 114 -6.15 15.38 15.29
C ARG A 114 -6.87 16.34 16.21
N ASN A 115 -6.21 16.68 17.31
CA ASN A 115 -6.63 17.81 18.14
C ASN A 115 -6.50 19.10 17.31
N THR A 116 -7.55 19.93 17.32
CA THR A 116 -7.57 21.16 16.51
C THR A 116 -6.62 22.23 17.01
N THR A 117 -6.19 22.16 18.27
CA THR A 117 -5.30 23.13 18.92
C THR A 117 -3.84 22.65 18.95
N ASP A 118 -3.60 21.35 19.17
CA ASP A 118 -2.28 20.72 19.03
C ASP A 118 -2.32 19.60 17.97
N PRO A 119 -1.97 19.87 16.71
CA PRO A 119 -2.02 18.85 15.65
C PRO A 119 -1.12 17.62 15.85
N ARG A 120 -0.21 17.64 16.85
CA ARG A 120 0.62 16.48 17.22
C ARG A 120 -0.11 15.52 18.13
N ASP A 121 -1.16 15.97 18.78
CA ASP A 121 -2.01 15.16 19.63
C ASP A 121 -3.07 14.47 18.75
N VAL A 122 -2.96 13.16 18.66
CA VAL A 122 -3.74 12.33 17.74
C VAL A 122 -4.45 11.23 18.50
N VAL A 123 -5.72 11.03 18.19
CA VAL A 123 -6.51 9.91 18.69
C VAL A 123 -6.78 8.94 17.54
N ILE A 124 -6.49 7.67 17.77
CA ILE A 124 -6.70 6.57 16.83
C ILE A 124 -7.86 5.72 17.33
N THR A 125 -8.78 5.37 16.43
CA THR A 125 -9.97 4.56 16.72
C THR A 125 -10.22 3.58 15.56
N ASP A 126 -11.08 2.58 15.76
CA ASP A 126 -11.56 1.66 14.71
C ASP A 126 -12.86 2.15 14.03
N ARG A 127 -13.41 3.29 14.46
CA ARG A 127 -14.65 3.90 13.92
C ARG A 127 -14.42 5.29 13.37
N ARG A 128 -14.91 5.53 12.14
CA ARG A 128 -14.90 6.87 11.55
C ARG A 128 -16.08 7.73 11.97
N GLN A 129 -17.26 7.13 12.05
CA GLN A 129 -18.51 7.82 12.39
C GLN A 129 -18.84 7.59 13.87
N ASN A 130 -19.27 8.65 14.56
CA ASN A 130 -19.54 8.66 16.01
C ASN A 130 -18.43 7.96 16.83
N PRO A 131 -17.15 8.30 16.63
CA PRO A 131 -16.06 7.71 17.40
C PRO A 131 -16.16 8.09 18.88
N GLN A 132 -15.75 7.18 19.75
CA GLN A 132 -15.53 7.49 21.17
C GLN A 132 -14.21 8.27 21.28
N LEU A 133 -14.30 9.60 21.42
CA LEU A 133 -13.15 10.49 21.53
C LEU A 133 -13.08 11.13 22.92
N PRO A 134 -11.88 11.51 23.40
CA PRO A 134 -11.72 12.29 24.61
C PRO A 134 -12.52 13.60 24.59
N GLY A 135 -13.20 13.92 25.69
CA GLY A 135 -13.97 15.16 25.84
C GLY A 135 -13.13 16.40 26.21
N ASP A 136 -11.82 16.25 26.37
CA ASP A 136 -10.89 17.31 26.80
C ASP A 136 -10.41 18.19 25.64
N ALA A 137 -10.74 17.84 24.40
CA ALA A 137 -10.34 18.59 23.22
C ALA A 137 -11.37 18.47 22.08
N ARG A 138 -11.24 19.38 21.10
CA ARG A 138 -11.94 19.26 19.82
C ARG A 138 -11.07 18.47 18.85
N TRP A 139 -11.69 17.48 18.21
CA TRP A 139 -11.02 16.55 17.32
C TRP A 139 -11.54 16.69 15.88
N SER A 140 -10.64 16.64 14.90
CA SER A 140 -10.99 16.63 13.48
C SER A 140 -10.46 15.36 12.82
N TYR A 141 -11.26 14.77 11.93
CA TYR A 141 -10.81 13.63 11.14
C TYR A 141 -9.57 14.01 10.32
N TYR A 142 -8.54 13.18 10.39
CA TYR A 142 -7.27 13.43 9.73
C TYR A 142 -6.98 12.37 8.65
N ALA A 143 -7.04 11.09 9.00
CA ALA A 143 -6.61 10.04 8.08
C ALA A 143 -7.23 8.68 8.37
N THR A 144 -7.20 7.81 7.36
CA THR A 144 -7.50 6.38 7.46
C THR A 144 -6.26 5.57 7.09
N PHE A 145 -5.99 4.51 7.84
CA PHE A 145 -4.87 3.61 7.61
C PHE A 145 -5.18 2.19 8.09
N ALA A 146 -4.43 1.20 7.63
CA ALA A 146 -4.61 -0.19 8.05
C ALA A 146 -3.28 -0.96 8.12
N SER A 147 -2.28 -0.53 7.35
CA SER A 147 -0.98 -1.16 7.30
C SER A 147 -0.09 -0.83 8.51
N PRO A 148 0.71 -1.81 8.98
CA PRO A 148 1.74 -1.58 9.98
C PRO A 148 2.74 -0.48 9.57
N LEU A 149 3.18 -0.46 8.31
CA LEU A 149 4.14 0.53 7.85
C LEU A 149 3.60 1.96 7.97
N LYS A 150 2.34 2.20 7.54
CA LYS A 150 1.71 3.51 7.66
C LYS A 150 1.45 3.87 9.13
N ALA A 151 1.10 2.90 9.96
CA ALA A 151 0.93 3.10 11.40
C ALA A 151 2.24 3.60 12.06
N ALA A 152 3.36 2.95 11.74
CA ALA A 152 4.67 3.30 12.26
C ALA A 152 5.13 4.68 11.76
N VAL A 153 5.09 4.90 10.44
CA VAL A 153 5.61 6.13 9.80
C VAL A 153 4.74 7.35 10.12
N ALA A 154 3.41 7.22 10.08
CA ALA A 154 2.53 8.38 10.24
C ALA A 154 2.16 8.67 11.70
N PHE A 155 2.18 7.67 12.57
CA PHE A 155 1.67 7.78 13.94
C PHE A 155 2.61 7.26 15.03
N GLY A 156 3.81 6.77 14.67
CA GLY A 156 4.75 6.19 15.63
C GLY A 156 4.27 4.88 16.27
N VAL A 157 3.30 4.21 15.66
CA VAL A 157 2.74 2.95 16.18
C VAL A 157 3.56 1.77 15.64
N GLY A 158 4.44 1.23 16.47
CA GLY A 158 5.30 0.08 16.11
C GLY A 158 4.61 -1.28 16.18
N ASP A 159 3.55 -1.43 16.99
CA ASP A 159 2.80 -2.67 17.13
C ASP A 159 1.30 -2.45 16.89
N ILE A 160 0.85 -2.89 15.71
CA ILE A 160 -0.55 -2.75 15.29
C ILE A 160 -1.49 -3.69 16.06
N LYS A 161 -0.99 -4.84 16.54
CA LYS A 161 -1.79 -5.79 17.33
C LYS A 161 -2.06 -5.20 18.71
N GLN A 162 -1.04 -4.59 19.32
CA GLN A 162 -1.20 -3.86 20.57
C GLN A 162 -2.16 -2.67 20.40
N LEU A 163 -2.04 -1.91 19.31
CA LEU A 163 -2.97 -0.82 19.00
C LEU A 163 -4.41 -1.33 18.91
N ARG A 164 -4.65 -2.43 18.18
CA ARG A 164 -5.97 -3.06 18.08
C ARG A 164 -6.54 -3.38 19.45
N GLN A 165 -5.75 -4.02 20.32
CA GLN A 165 -6.21 -4.40 21.65
C GLN A 165 -6.58 -3.18 22.49
N GLN A 166 -5.75 -2.13 22.46
CA GLN A 166 -6.00 -0.89 23.20
C GLN A 166 -7.27 -0.17 22.71
N VAL A 167 -7.42 -0.02 21.40
CA VAL A 167 -8.62 0.58 20.80
C VAL A 167 -9.86 -0.25 21.14
N HIS A 168 -9.77 -1.58 21.09
CA HIS A 168 -10.89 -2.44 21.45
C HIS A 168 -11.30 -2.32 22.93
N THR A 169 -10.33 -2.22 23.84
CA THR A 169 -10.60 -2.13 25.29
C THR A 169 -11.02 -0.72 25.74
N GLN A 170 -10.45 0.34 25.15
CA GLN A 170 -10.61 1.73 25.61
C GLN A 170 -11.47 2.59 24.67
N GLY A 171 -11.87 2.07 23.52
CA GLY A 171 -12.55 2.80 22.44
C GLY A 171 -11.60 3.63 21.56
N PHE A 172 -10.43 4.02 22.07
CA PHE A 172 -9.43 4.77 21.33
C PHE A 172 -8.02 4.61 21.92
N ARG A 173 -7.01 5.04 21.15
CA ARG A 173 -5.63 5.21 21.62
C ARG A 173 -5.14 6.61 21.27
N ARG A 174 -4.74 7.38 22.29
CA ARG A 174 -4.10 8.69 22.11
C ARG A 174 -2.59 8.52 21.92
N VAL A 175 -2.04 9.19 20.92
CA VAL A 175 -0.62 9.17 20.57
C VAL A 175 -0.14 10.60 20.31
N ARG A 176 1.15 10.84 20.54
CA ARG A 176 1.81 12.10 20.16
C ARG A 176 2.68 11.84 18.94
N VAL A 177 2.41 12.53 17.84
CA VAL A 177 3.16 12.41 16.60
C VAL A 177 4.30 13.43 16.60
N GLU A 178 5.53 12.93 16.62
CA GLU A 178 6.73 13.75 16.50
C GLU A 178 6.98 14.17 15.04
N ARG A 179 7.62 15.34 14.84
CA ARG A 179 8.02 15.78 13.49
C ARG A 179 9.18 14.92 13.00
N MET A 180 9.04 14.32 11.82
CA MET A 180 10.13 13.61 11.15
C MET A 180 11.14 14.54 10.46
N LEU A 181 10.78 15.82 10.21
CA LEU A 181 11.68 16.82 9.64
C LEU A 181 11.58 18.12 10.46
N ARG A 182 12.68 18.53 11.11
CA ARG A 182 12.91 19.92 11.49
C ARG A 182 13.49 20.65 10.26
N ARG A 183 13.05 21.89 10.02
CA ARG A 183 13.87 22.87 9.32
C ARG A 183 15.13 23.06 10.18
N ALA A 184 16.31 22.84 9.58
CA ALA A 184 17.53 23.48 10.06
C ALA A 184 17.41 24.99 9.86
#